data_AF-A0A430JVX4-F1
#
_entry.id   AF-A0A430JVX4-F1
#
_cell.length_a   1.000
_cell.length_b   1.000
_cell.length_c   1.000
_cell.angle_alpha   90.00
_cell.angle_beta   90.00
_cell.angle_gamma   90.00
#
_symmetry.space_group_name_H-M   'P 1'
#
loop_
_entity.id
_entity.type
_entity.pdbx_description
1 polymer ?
#
loop_
_entity_poly.entity_id
_entity_poly.type
_entity_poly.pdbx_seq_one_letter_code
_entity_poly.pdbx_strand_id
1 'polypeptide(L)'
;MDPQRLLQPNAFAEDDGTEQAVFTQALAIANPMRRHEAVVAALTTGRVLLAVQAHPHPGHATVAAIGRHVAGGEESGPSGEISNVTSNLRVDGPGGRPAFAVFSSADQVGAFDSAARPLPLGGKTAAARALATGGMLVVNPGDEQEFVGRSALAAISAAEPWLAPWNDTDIATRIGQSVRDCELVRGLSISMRRGGVTLVLLHMAQRAERAAAADAVVRASQAIAHDEYLRARLDAVEVVPVRDI
;
A
#
# COMPACT_ATOMS: atom_id res chain seq x y z
N MET A 1 -24.60 -8.25 25.29
CA MET A 1 -23.21 -8.67 24.99
C MET A 1 -23.27 -10.12 24.58
N ASP A 2 -22.83 -10.47 23.37
CA ASP A 2 -22.93 -11.84 22.85
C ASP A 2 -21.81 -12.73 23.44
N PRO A 3 -22.14 -13.75 24.25
CA PRO A 3 -21.14 -14.61 24.90
C PRO A 3 -20.33 -15.45 23.91
N GLN A 4 -20.85 -15.75 22.71
CA GLN A 4 -20.10 -16.48 21.69
C GLN A 4 -18.91 -15.66 21.16
N ARG A 5 -19.03 -14.33 21.21
CA ARG A 5 -17.98 -13.42 20.76
C ARG A 5 -16.80 -13.32 21.73
N LEU A 6 -17.02 -13.52 23.02
CA LEU A 6 -15.96 -13.57 24.03
C LEU A 6 -15.15 -14.87 23.99
N LEU A 7 -15.74 -15.92 23.43
CA LEU A 7 -15.15 -17.25 23.33
C LEU A 7 -14.52 -17.50 21.96
N GLN A 8 -14.56 -16.53 21.04
CA GLN A 8 -13.86 -16.64 19.77
C GLN A 8 -12.35 -16.68 20.01
N PRO A 9 -11.62 -17.67 19.44
CA PRO A 9 -10.18 -17.74 19.56
C PRO A 9 -9.52 -16.47 19.01
N ASN A 10 -8.57 -15.90 19.75
CA ASN A 10 -7.73 -14.84 19.23
C ASN A 10 -6.78 -15.44 18.18
N ALA A 11 -6.95 -15.05 16.91
CA ALA A 11 -6.13 -15.52 15.80
C ALA A 11 -4.63 -15.22 15.94
N PHE A 12 -4.25 -14.32 16.85
CA PHE A 12 -2.88 -13.88 17.10
C PHE A 12 -2.43 -14.13 18.56
N ALA A 13 -2.97 -15.14 19.23
CA ALA A 13 -2.64 -15.42 20.64
C ALA A 13 -1.14 -15.75 20.86
N GLU A 14 -0.53 -16.46 19.91
CA GLU A 14 0.88 -16.89 19.95
C GLU A 14 1.83 -15.91 19.24
N ASP A 15 1.34 -14.72 18.91
CA ASP A 15 2.10 -13.73 18.15
C ASP A 15 2.98 -12.90 19.09
N ASP A 16 4.30 -13.11 19.01
CA ASP A 16 5.29 -12.41 19.82
C ASP A 16 5.66 -11.01 19.29
N GLY A 17 5.08 -10.60 18.16
CA GLY A 17 5.33 -9.30 17.52
C GLY A 17 6.66 -9.19 16.80
N THR A 18 7.46 -10.26 16.71
CA THR A 18 8.72 -10.24 15.96
C THR A 18 8.48 -10.16 14.45
N GLU A 19 9.48 -9.69 13.70
CA GLU A 19 9.37 -9.61 12.25
C GLU A 19 9.27 -11.01 11.64
N GLN A 20 8.22 -11.23 10.84
CA GLN A 20 8.04 -12.51 10.16
C GLN A 20 9.08 -12.68 9.04
N ALA A 21 9.63 -13.88 8.91
CA ALA A 21 10.65 -14.19 7.90
C ALA A 21 10.24 -13.82 6.46
N VAL A 22 8.94 -13.88 6.13
CA VAL A 22 8.41 -13.46 4.83
C VAL A 22 8.64 -11.97 4.55
N PHE A 23 8.53 -11.10 5.55
CA PHE A 23 8.81 -9.67 5.41
C PHE A 23 10.30 -9.41 5.36
N THR A 24 11.09 -10.01 6.26
CA THR A 24 12.56 -9.84 6.26
C THR A 24 13.15 -10.27 4.91
N GLN A 25 12.74 -11.42 4.38
CA GLN A 25 13.20 -11.92 3.08
C GLN A 25 12.75 -11.02 1.94
N ALA A 26 11.49 -10.56 1.94
CA ALA A 26 10.98 -9.68 0.90
C ALA A 26 11.75 -8.35 0.86
N LEU A 27 11.87 -7.67 2.01
CA LEU A 27 12.51 -6.36 2.13
C LEU A 27 14.01 -6.38 1.79
N ALA A 28 14.69 -7.52 2.00
CA ALA A 28 16.10 -7.69 1.66
C ALA A 28 16.37 -7.83 0.14
N ILE A 29 15.35 -7.97 -0.71
CA ILE A 29 15.53 -8.12 -2.16
C ILE A 29 16.06 -6.80 -2.76
N ALA A 30 17.23 -6.87 -3.39
CA ALA A 30 17.88 -5.68 -3.98
C ALA A 30 17.15 -5.11 -5.21
N ASN A 31 16.54 -5.96 -6.04
CA ASN A 31 15.79 -5.50 -7.21
C ASN A 31 14.42 -4.94 -6.76
N PRO A 32 14.11 -3.66 -7.03
CA PRO A 32 12.92 -3.01 -6.47
C PRO A 32 11.60 -3.63 -6.95
N MET A 33 11.52 -4.08 -8.20
CA MET A 33 10.30 -4.72 -8.73
C MET A 33 10.07 -6.08 -8.06
N ARG A 34 11.12 -6.90 -7.95
CA ARG A 34 11.04 -8.21 -7.27
C ARG A 34 10.76 -8.06 -5.78
N ARG A 35 11.34 -7.04 -5.13
CA ARG A 35 11.04 -6.70 -3.74
C ARG A 35 9.58 -6.35 -3.56
N HIS A 36 9.05 -5.51 -4.44
CA HIS A 36 7.66 -5.09 -4.38
C HIS A 36 6.67 -6.26 -4.53
N GLU A 37 6.92 -7.16 -5.49
CA GLU A 37 6.15 -8.42 -5.62
C GLU A 37 6.21 -9.27 -4.35
N ALA A 38 7.41 -9.42 -3.77
CA ALA A 38 7.59 -10.19 -2.55
C ALA A 38 6.90 -9.55 -1.34
N VAL A 39 6.87 -8.21 -1.24
CA VAL A 39 6.14 -7.49 -0.19
C VAL A 39 4.62 -7.69 -0.35
N VAL A 40 4.09 -7.62 -1.56
CA VAL A 40 2.67 -7.93 -1.84
C VAL A 40 2.33 -9.38 -1.46
N ALA A 41 3.21 -10.33 -1.79
CA ALA A 41 3.06 -11.72 -1.38
C ALA A 41 3.10 -11.89 0.15
N ALA A 42 4.05 -11.23 0.84
CA ALA A 42 4.16 -11.24 2.29
C ALA A 42 2.90 -10.67 2.96
N LEU A 43 2.33 -9.58 2.43
CA LEU A 43 1.06 -9.03 2.90
C LEU A 43 -0.12 -9.97 2.69
N THR A 44 -0.09 -10.86 1.69
CA THR A 44 -1.20 -11.77 1.41
C THR A 44 -1.35 -12.85 2.51
N THR A 45 -0.23 -13.33 3.04
CA THR A 45 -0.19 -14.43 4.01
C THR A 45 0.21 -14.01 5.42
N GLY A 46 0.89 -12.87 5.54
CA GLY A 46 1.50 -12.40 6.76
C GLY A 46 0.56 -11.60 7.66
N ARG A 47 1.01 -11.46 8.90
CA ARG A 47 0.48 -10.55 9.90
C ARG A 47 1.20 -9.22 9.75
N VAL A 48 0.44 -8.14 9.85
CA VAL A 48 0.96 -6.78 10.03
C VAL A 48 0.53 -6.23 11.37
N LEU A 49 1.15 -5.12 11.75
CA LEU A 49 0.88 -4.39 12.97
C LEU A 49 0.38 -2.99 12.66
N LEU A 50 -0.56 -2.51 13.46
CA LEU A 50 -0.93 -1.10 13.51
C LEU A 50 -0.30 -0.45 14.73
N ALA A 51 0.17 0.78 14.58
CA ALA A 51 0.60 1.63 15.69
C ALA A 51 -0.62 2.30 16.32
N VAL A 52 -1.06 1.78 17.46
CA VAL A 52 -2.25 2.27 18.18
C VAL A 52 -1.84 3.20 19.31
N GLN A 53 -2.38 4.42 19.32
CA GLN A 53 -2.27 5.29 20.49
C GLN A 53 -3.08 4.71 21.64
N ALA A 54 -2.46 4.58 22.81
CA ALA A 54 -3.20 4.30 24.02
C ALA A 54 -3.98 5.56 24.42
N HIS A 55 -5.30 5.45 24.60
CA HIS A 55 -6.01 6.50 25.34
C HIS A 55 -5.43 6.57 26.76
N PRO A 56 -5.26 7.78 27.33
CA PRO A 56 -4.82 7.92 28.71
C PRO A 56 -5.70 7.08 29.62
N HIS A 57 -5.09 6.24 30.47
CA HIS A 57 -5.85 5.60 31.53
C HIS A 57 -6.47 6.72 32.38
N PRO A 58 -7.79 6.73 32.66
CA PRO A 58 -8.46 7.85 33.34
C PRO A 58 -8.06 8.00 34.82
N GLY A 59 -6.94 7.39 35.22
CA GLY A 59 -6.49 7.27 36.60
C GLY A 59 -7.42 6.39 37.41
N HIS A 60 -7.12 6.29 38.71
CA HIS A 60 -8.01 5.70 39.69
C HIS A 60 -8.70 6.83 40.45
N ALA A 61 -10.04 6.84 40.48
CA ALA A 61 -10.81 7.74 41.33
C ALA A 61 -10.63 7.40 42.83
N THR A 62 -10.39 6.13 43.15
CA THR A 62 -10.00 5.62 44.49
C THR A 62 -9.15 4.36 44.34
N VAL A 63 -8.55 3.85 45.43
CA VAL A 63 -7.73 2.61 45.43
C VAL A 63 -8.44 1.40 44.79
N ALA A 64 -9.79 1.40 44.71
CA ALA A 64 -10.59 0.34 44.09
C ALA A 64 -11.48 0.80 42.93
N ALA A 65 -11.40 2.07 42.49
CA ALA A 65 -12.25 2.60 41.43
C ALA A 65 -11.42 3.24 40.31
N ILE A 66 -11.59 2.79 39.08
CA ILE A 66 -11.03 3.44 37.89
C ILE A 66 -11.82 4.74 37.65
N GLY A 67 -11.12 5.84 37.36
CA GLY A 67 -11.72 7.13 37.02
C GLY A 67 -12.61 7.02 35.78
N ARG A 68 -13.59 7.92 35.66
CA ARG A 68 -14.53 7.89 34.53
C ARG A 68 -13.78 8.20 33.23
N HIS A 69 -13.85 7.31 32.25
CA HIS A 69 -13.40 7.61 30.88
C HIS A 69 -14.22 8.80 30.36
N VAL A 70 -13.56 9.95 30.18
CA VAL A 70 -14.14 11.03 29.39
C VAL A 70 -13.81 10.69 27.94
N ALA A 71 -14.81 10.18 27.22
CA ALA A 71 -14.68 10.03 25.77
C ALA A 71 -14.41 11.43 25.20
N GLY A 72 -13.21 11.65 24.68
CA GLY A 72 -13.03 12.69 23.67
C GLY A 72 -14.00 12.36 22.54
N GLY A 73 -14.87 13.33 22.20
CA GLY A 73 -16.05 13.08 21.38
C GLY A 73 -15.75 12.31 20.10
N GLU A 74 -16.38 11.15 19.93
CA GLU A 74 -17.54 10.93 19.05
C GLU A 74 -18.09 9.52 19.34
N GLU A 75 -19.33 9.28 18.96
CA GLU A 75 -20.30 8.38 19.57
C GLU A 75 -19.88 6.89 19.72
N SER A 76 -20.06 6.34 20.92
CA SER A 76 -20.06 4.90 21.16
C SER A 76 -21.46 4.34 20.92
N GLY A 77 -21.68 3.66 19.80
CA GLY A 77 -22.88 2.86 19.57
C GLY A 77 -22.96 1.64 20.50
N PRO A 78 -24.14 1.02 20.67
CA PRO A 78 -24.38 -0.08 21.62
C PRO A 78 -23.77 -1.43 21.22
N SER A 79 -22.98 -1.45 20.15
CA SER A 79 -22.22 -2.63 19.72
C SER A 79 -20.79 -2.48 20.21
N GLY A 80 -20.40 -3.27 21.22
CA GLY A 80 -19.05 -3.25 21.80
C GLY A 80 -17.96 -3.73 20.84
N GLU A 81 -18.03 -3.44 19.54
CA GLU A 81 -16.85 -3.41 18.71
C GLU A 81 -15.80 -2.52 19.39
N ILE A 82 -14.57 -2.99 19.41
CA ILE A 82 -13.41 -2.17 19.70
C ILE A 82 -13.19 -1.28 18.45
N SER A 83 -14.22 -0.50 18.09
CA SER A 83 -14.28 0.42 16.95
C SER A 83 -13.65 1.77 17.29
N ASN A 84 -13.13 1.92 18.51
CA ASN A 84 -12.61 3.19 19.03
C ASN A 84 -11.09 3.14 19.21
N VAL A 85 -10.40 2.44 18.31
CA VAL A 85 -8.97 2.61 18.13
C VAL A 85 -8.77 3.17 16.72
N THR A 86 -8.96 4.47 16.61
CA THR A 86 -8.68 5.25 15.41
C THR A 86 -7.18 5.42 15.22
N SER A 87 -6.45 4.32 15.02
CA SER A 87 -5.13 4.39 14.37
C SER A 87 -5.33 4.53 12.86
N ASN A 88 -5.98 5.62 12.43
CA ASN A 88 -5.97 6.08 11.05
C ASN A 88 -4.64 6.77 10.78
N LEU A 89 -3.53 6.09 11.11
CA LEU A 89 -2.20 6.64 10.87
C LEU A 89 -2.01 6.70 9.36
N ARG A 90 -2.05 7.94 8.85
CA ARG A 90 -1.84 8.25 7.46
C ARG A 90 -0.50 8.94 7.32
N VAL A 91 0.29 8.48 6.37
CA VAL A 91 1.49 9.19 5.93
C VAL A 91 1.32 9.63 4.49
N ASP A 92 2.06 10.66 4.09
CA ASP A 92 2.04 11.14 2.71
C ASP A 92 2.78 10.15 1.81
N GLY A 93 2.04 9.56 0.89
CA GLY A 93 2.55 8.71 -0.17
C GLY A 93 2.89 9.49 -1.44
N PRO A 94 3.30 8.77 -2.51
CA PRO A 94 3.60 9.38 -3.79
C PRO A 94 2.46 10.28 -4.30
N GLY A 95 2.82 11.51 -4.69
CA GLY A 95 1.86 12.51 -5.14
C GLY A 95 1.00 13.12 -4.02
N GLY A 96 1.42 13.01 -2.75
CA GLY A 96 0.68 13.55 -1.60
C GLY A 96 -0.59 12.76 -1.25
N ARG A 97 -0.70 11.52 -1.75
CA ARG A 97 -1.85 10.65 -1.48
C ARG A 97 -1.71 10.04 -0.09
N PRO A 98 -2.79 10.01 0.72
CA PRO A 98 -2.71 9.38 2.03
C PRO A 98 -2.50 7.87 1.90
N ALA A 99 -1.50 7.35 2.61
CA ALA A 99 -1.22 5.92 2.70
C ALA A 99 -1.55 5.39 4.11
N PHE A 100 -2.21 4.23 4.17
CA PHE A 100 -2.48 3.52 5.42
C PHE A 100 -1.20 2.85 5.92
N ALA A 101 -0.70 3.28 7.08
CA ALA A 101 0.55 2.77 7.63
C ALA A 101 0.36 1.41 8.32
N VAL A 102 1.23 0.47 7.98
CA VAL A 102 1.36 -0.82 8.67
C VAL A 102 2.83 -1.13 8.95
N PHE A 103 3.04 -1.99 9.93
CA PHE A 103 4.38 -2.34 10.41
C PHE A 103 4.59 -3.85 10.34
N SER A 104 5.80 -4.28 10.01
CA SER A 104 6.16 -5.70 9.94
C SER A 104 6.50 -6.30 11.31
N SER A 105 6.83 -5.46 12.31
CA SER A 105 7.18 -5.90 13.67
C SER A 105 6.86 -4.85 14.74
N ALA A 106 6.85 -5.27 16.00
CA ALA A 106 6.68 -4.39 17.15
C ALA A 106 7.84 -3.40 17.30
N ASP A 107 9.07 -3.81 16.93
CA ASP A 107 10.23 -2.92 16.90
C ASP A 107 10.03 -1.76 15.91
N GLN A 108 9.45 -2.05 14.73
CA GLN A 108 9.11 -1.01 13.75
C GLN A 108 8.01 -0.07 14.25
N VAL A 109 7.02 -0.59 15.00
CA VAL A 109 6.03 0.25 15.67
C VAL A 109 6.69 1.18 16.69
N GLY A 110 7.57 0.65 17.55
CA GLY A 110 8.25 1.43 18.59
C GLY A 110 9.25 2.45 18.04
N ALA A 111 9.92 2.13 16.93
CA ALA A 111 10.79 3.06 16.22
C ALA A 111 10.01 4.22 15.58
N PHE A 112 8.79 3.95 15.10
CA PHE A 112 7.90 4.97 14.57
C PHE A 112 7.30 5.85 15.68
N ASP A 113 6.78 5.23 16.72
CA ASP A 113 6.23 5.91 17.90
C ASP A 113 6.38 5.06 19.15
N SER A 114 7.27 5.49 20.05
CA SER A 114 7.54 4.81 21.32
C SER A 114 6.35 4.70 22.28
N ALA A 115 5.30 5.51 22.11
CA ALA A 115 4.09 5.46 22.92
C ALA A 115 2.99 4.56 22.30
N ALA A 116 3.17 4.16 21.04
CA ALA A 116 2.20 3.31 20.35
C ALA A 116 2.26 1.86 20.83
N ARG A 117 1.10 1.22 20.86
CA ARG A 117 0.96 -0.20 21.13
C ARG A 117 0.76 -0.96 19.82
N PRO A 118 1.50 -2.05 19.57
CA PRO A 118 1.29 -2.87 18.38
C PRO A 118 -0.06 -3.59 18.44
N LEU A 119 -0.88 -3.43 17.40
CA LEU A 119 -2.13 -4.18 17.23
C LEU A 119 -2.04 -5.14 16.03
N PRO A 120 -2.17 -6.46 16.26
CA PRO A 120 -2.30 -7.46 15.20
C PRO A 120 -3.36 -7.17 14.15
N LEU A 121 -3.02 -7.35 12.88
CA LEU A 121 -3.98 -7.41 11.79
C LEU A 121 -3.53 -8.39 10.70
N GLY A 122 -4.47 -9.17 10.16
CA GLY A 122 -4.20 -9.97 8.96
C GLY A 122 -4.10 -9.07 7.73
N GLY A 123 -3.18 -9.36 6.81
CA GLY A 123 -2.95 -8.47 5.67
C GLY A 123 -4.15 -8.27 4.74
N LYS A 124 -5.07 -9.24 4.62
CA LYS A 124 -6.37 -9.05 3.93
C LYS A 124 -7.20 -7.93 4.55
N THR A 125 -7.30 -7.90 5.88
CA THR A 125 -8.04 -6.85 6.60
C THR A 125 -7.31 -5.51 6.51
N ALA A 126 -5.98 -5.51 6.54
CA ALA A 126 -5.19 -4.30 6.32
C ALA A 126 -5.40 -3.72 4.91
N ALA A 127 -5.43 -4.56 3.88
CA ALA A 127 -5.69 -4.16 2.51
C ALA A 127 -7.10 -3.60 2.33
N ALA A 128 -8.12 -4.25 2.89
CA ALA A 128 -9.49 -3.76 2.89
C ALA A 128 -9.62 -2.38 3.55
N ARG A 129 -8.93 -2.17 4.69
CA ARG A 129 -8.89 -0.85 5.36
C ARG A 129 -8.19 0.19 4.49
N ALA A 130 -7.04 -0.13 3.91
CA ALA A 130 -6.30 0.77 3.03
C ALA A 130 -7.11 1.19 1.80
N LEU A 131 -7.88 0.28 1.20
CA LEU A 131 -8.82 0.57 0.12
C LEU A 131 -9.90 1.56 0.54
N ALA A 132 -10.48 1.38 1.73
CA ALA A 132 -11.48 2.30 2.28
C ALA A 132 -10.91 3.69 2.61
N THR A 133 -9.59 3.82 2.78
CA THR A 133 -8.94 5.06 3.22
C THR A 133 -8.08 5.77 2.18
N GLY A 134 -8.16 5.40 0.89
CA GLY A 134 -7.44 6.08 -0.20
C GLY A 134 -6.75 5.15 -1.20
N GLY A 135 -6.84 3.83 -1.01
CA GLY A 135 -6.30 2.85 -1.94
C GLY A 135 -4.77 2.83 -1.98
N MET A 136 -4.13 3.08 -0.83
CA MET A 136 -2.69 3.02 -0.68
C MET A 136 -2.34 2.56 0.74
N LEU A 137 -1.36 1.66 0.84
CA LEU A 137 -0.79 1.15 2.07
C LEU A 137 0.71 1.38 2.03
N VAL A 138 1.32 1.64 3.18
CA VAL A 138 2.78 1.70 3.31
C VAL A 138 3.24 0.73 4.39
N VAL A 139 4.28 -0.05 4.09
CA VAL A 139 4.94 -0.93 5.05
C VAL A 139 6.15 -0.21 5.62
N ASN A 140 6.26 -0.18 6.96
CA ASN A 140 7.36 0.44 7.71
C ASN A 140 7.66 1.87 7.24
N PRO A 141 6.74 2.83 7.45
CA PRO A 141 6.96 4.22 7.06
C PRO A 141 8.26 4.78 7.65
N GLY A 142 9.02 5.51 6.81
CA GLY A 142 10.39 5.96 7.12
C GLY A 142 11.26 6.04 5.86
N ASP A 143 12.57 5.82 6.01
CA ASP A 143 13.54 6.01 4.92
C ASP A 143 13.40 4.97 3.78
N GLU A 144 13.11 3.70 4.12
CA GLU A 144 13.01 2.60 3.15
C GLU A 144 11.58 2.04 3.05
N GLN A 145 10.63 2.94 2.84
CA GLN A 145 9.21 2.59 2.75
C GLN A 145 8.79 1.95 1.41
N GLU A 146 7.96 0.92 1.49
CA GLU A 146 7.33 0.24 0.36
C GLU A 146 5.83 0.57 0.32
N PHE A 147 5.41 1.25 -0.74
CA PHE A 147 4.01 1.63 -0.95
C PHE A 147 3.31 0.64 -1.86
N VAL A 148 2.18 0.13 -1.42
CA VAL A 148 1.34 -0.81 -2.15
C VAL A 148 0.07 -0.10 -2.61
N GLY A 149 -0.15 -0.12 -3.92
CA GLY A 149 -1.27 0.57 -4.58
C GLY A 149 -2.56 -0.25 -4.59
N ARG A 150 -3.66 0.42 -4.97
CA ARG A 150 -5.02 -0.14 -4.98
C ARG A 150 -5.13 -1.43 -5.80
N SER A 151 -4.43 -1.57 -6.93
CA SER A 151 -4.49 -2.80 -7.73
C SER A 151 -4.03 -4.04 -6.94
N ALA A 152 -2.91 -3.92 -6.23
CA ALA A 152 -2.38 -4.96 -5.34
C ALA A 152 -3.25 -5.16 -4.10
N LEU A 153 -3.72 -4.07 -3.48
CA LEU A 153 -4.60 -4.15 -2.31
C LEU A 153 -5.93 -4.83 -2.62
N ALA A 154 -6.49 -4.60 -3.81
CA ALA A 154 -7.71 -5.28 -4.27
C ALA A 154 -7.48 -6.79 -4.37
N ALA A 155 -6.37 -7.22 -4.98
CA ALA A 155 -6.00 -8.63 -5.07
C ALA A 155 -5.77 -9.25 -3.69
N ILE A 156 -5.02 -8.59 -2.79
CA ILE A 156 -4.81 -9.06 -1.41
C ILE A 156 -6.15 -9.21 -0.68
N SER A 157 -7.01 -8.19 -0.74
CA SER A 157 -8.32 -8.20 -0.08
C SER A 157 -9.24 -9.30 -0.61
N ALA A 158 -9.19 -9.57 -1.92
CA ALA A 158 -9.93 -10.64 -2.58
C ALA A 158 -9.29 -12.03 -2.40
N ALA A 159 -8.08 -12.11 -1.84
CA ALA A 159 -7.27 -13.33 -1.78
C ALA A 159 -6.90 -13.91 -3.16
N GLU A 160 -6.71 -13.03 -4.14
CA GLU A 160 -6.34 -13.38 -5.51
C GLU A 160 -4.86 -13.07 -5.78
N PRO A 161 -4.21 -13.77 -6.72
CA PRO A 161 -2.85 -13.42 -7.13
C PRO A 161 -2.83 -12.05 -7.81
N TRP A 162 -1.95 -11.17 -7.34
CA TRP A 162 -1.72 -9.89 -8.00
C TRP A 162 -0.79 -10.06 -9.20
N LEU A 163 -1.18 -9.52 -10.35
CA LEU A 163 -0.32 -9.40 -11.53
C LEU A 163 0.32 -8.01 -11.55
N ALA A 164 1.64 -7.95 -11.36
CA ALA A 164 2.37 -6.70 -11.35
C ALA A 164 2.39 -6.03 -12.74
N PRO A 165 2.34 -4.68 -12.83
CA PRO A 165 2.26 -3.98 -14.11
C PRO A 165 3.39 -4.29 -15.11
N TRP A 166 4.60 -4.57 -14.61
CA TRP A 166 5.76 -4.91 -15.46
C TRP A 166 5.73 -6.34 -16.01
N ASN A 167 4.86 -7.22 -15.51
CA ASN A 167 4.64 -8.56 -16.04
C ASN A 167 3.37 -8.66 -16.91
N ASP A 168 2.55 -7.61 -16.95
CA ASP A 168 1.27 -7.57 -17.65
C ASP A 168 1.45 -7.11 -19.09
N THR A 169 1.51 -8.06 -20.02
CA THR A 169 1.74 -7.79 -21.45
C THR A 169 0.61 -6.99 -22.10
N ASP A 170 -0.60 -7.03 -21.54
CA ASP A 170 -1.74 -6.28 -22.07
C ASP A 170 -1.60 -4.79 -21.80
N ILE A 171 -0.97 -4.41 -20.67
CA ILE A 171 -0.63 -3.00 -20.40
C ILE A 171 0.30 -2.47 -21.48
N ALA A 172 1.39 -3.19 -21.76
CA ALA A 172 2.35 -2.80 -22.77
C ALA A 172 1.72 -2.72 -24.18
N THR A 173 0.88 -3.70 -24.51
CA THR A 173 0.19 -3.77 -25.80
C THR A 173 -0.76 -2.59 -26.00
N ARG A 174 -1.61 -2.28 -25.01
CA ARG A 174 -2.60 -1.19 -25.09
C ARG A 174 -1.93 0.18 -25.15
N ILE A 175 -0.89 0.41 -24.35
CA ILE A 175 -0.13 1.66 -24.43
C ILE A 175 0.60 1.75 -25.77
N GLY A 176 1.23 0.67 -26.24
CA GLY A 176 1.89 0.62 -27.53
C GLY A 176 0.96 0.96 -28.71
N GLN A 177 -0.29 0.49 -28.67
CA GLN A 177 -1.30 0.83 -29.68
C GLN A 177 -1.59 2.34 -29.72
N SER A 178 -1.57 3.04 -28.59
CA SER A 178 -1.85 4.48 -28.53
C SER A 178 -0.77 5.36 -29.17
N VAL A 179 0.46 4.85 -29.24
CA VAL A 179 1.62 5.54 -29.80
C VAL A 179 2.10 4.94 -31.13
N ARG A 180 1.34 4.00 -31.71
CA ARG A 180 1.73 3.28 -32.93
C ARG A 180 1.98 4.18 -34.14
N ASP A 181 1.26 5.31 -34.22
CA ASP A 181 1.38 6.27 -35.32
C ASP A 181 2.58 7.23 -35.11
N CYS A 182 3.25 7.15 -33.95
CA CYS A 182 4.48 7.87 -33.68
C CYS A 182 5.68 7.01 -34.12
N GLU A 183 6.11 7.13 -35.38
CA GLU A 183 7.24 6.35 -35.94
C GLU A 183 8.57 6.47 -35.16
N LEU A 184 8.69 7.53 -34.35
CA LEU A 184 9.86 7.80 -33.52
C LEU A 184 9.86 7.01 -32.20
N VAL A 185 8.75 6.38 -31.82
CA VAL A 185 8.70 5.42 -30.71
C VAL A 185 9.17 4.06 -31.23
N ARG A 186 10.26 3.55 -30.65
CA ARG A 186 10.93 2.30 -31.05
C ARG A 186 10.55 1.13 -30.16
N GLY A 187 10.09 1.41 -28.94
CA GLY A 187 9.68 0.40 -28.00
C GLY A 187 9.06 0.99 -26.75
N LEU A 188 8.62 0.09 -25.86
CA LEU A 188 8.05 0.42 -24.57
C LEU A 188 8.53 -0.61 -23.54
N SER A 189 8.89 -0.14 -22.35
CA SER A 189 9.12 -1.00 -21.20
C SER A 189 8.44 -0.44 -19.97
N ILE A 190 7.95 -1.32 -19.11
CA ILE A 190 7.33 -0.96 -17.84
C ILE A 190 8.33 -1.26 -16.73
N SER A 191 8.53 -0.31 -15.84
CA SER A 191 9.39 -0.42 -14.68
C SER A 191 8.69 0.22 -13.48
N MET A 192 9.42 0.39 -12.38
CA MET A 192 8.91 1.00 -11.16
C MET A 192 9.93 2.01 -10.63
N ARG A 193 9.44 3.19 -10.21
CA ARG A 193 10.23 4.14 -9.42
C ARG A 193 10.13 3.77 -7.95
N ARG A 194 11.05 4.28 -7.14
CA ARG A 194 10.92 4.26 -5.67
C ARG A 194 9.53 4.77 -5.26
N GLY A 195 8.93 4.09 -4.30
CA GLY A 195 7.59 4.40 -3.82
C GLY A 195 6.43 3.80 -4.62
N GLY A 196 6.67 2.76 -5.44
CA GLY A 196 5.57 2.01 -6.07
C GLY A 196 4.93 2.72 -7.28
N VAL A 197 5.52 3.81 -7.78
CA VAL A 197 5.03 4.50 -8.98
C VAL A 197 5.44 3.71 -10.22
N THR A 198 4.47 3.33 -11.05
CA THR A 198 4.73 2.63 -12.31
C THR A 198 5.37 3.59 -13.31
N LEU A 199 6.51 3.19 -13.88
CA LEU A 199 7.19 3.93 -14.93
C LEU A 199 6.89 3.29 -16.28
N VAL A 200 6.26 4.06 -17.16
CA VAL A 200 6.09 3.70 -18.57
C VAL A 200 7.18 4.40 -19.36
N LEU A 201 8.20 3.65 -19.77
CA LEU A 201 9.32 4.16 -20.54
C LEU A 201 9.01 4.03 -22.02
N LEU A 202 8.90 5.16 -22.72
CA LEU A 202 8.78 5.22 -24.17
C LEU A 202 10.19 5.34 -24.77
N HIS A 203 10.66 4.28 -25.42
CA HIS A 203 11.97 4.26 -26.06
C HIS A 203 11.89 5.00 -27.39
N MET A 204 12.59 6.13 -27.47
CA MET A 204 12.55 7.07 -28.58
C MET A 204 13.79 6.89 -29.46
N ALA A 205 13.61 7.00 -30.77
CA ALA A 205 14.71 7.08 -31.72
C ALA A 205 15.64 8.26 -31.39
N GLN A 206 16.95 8.12 -31.65
CA GLN A 206 17.94 9.18 -31.37
C GLN A 206 17.64 10.51 -32.08
N ARG A 207 16.99 10.45 -33.25
CA ARG A 207 16.56 11.63 -34.02
C ARG A 207 15.28 12.29 -33.50
N ALA A 208 14.65 11.75 -32.45
CA ALA A 208 13.40 12.26 -31.95
C ALA A 208 13.59 13.62 -31.28
N GLU A 209 12.85 14.61 -31.77
CA GLU A 209 12.82 15.94 -31.20
C GLU A 209 11.88 16.02 -30.00
N ARG A 210 12.03 17.08 -29.20
CA ARG A 210 11.21 17.32 -28.00
C ARG A 210 9.72 17.33 -28.29
N ALA A 211 9.30 17.90 -29.42
CA ALA A 211 7.89 17.95 -29.81
C ALA A 211 7.30 16.55 -30.05
N ALA A 212 8.04 15.67 -30.73
CA ALA A 212 7.61 14.30 -30.97
C ALA A 212 7.55 13.46 -29.68
N ALA A 213 8.54 13.62 -28.80
CA ALA A 213 8.52 12.99 -27.48
C ALA A 213 7.32 13.48 -26.63
N ALA A 214 7.01 14.77 -26.66
CA ALA A 214 5.86 15.33 -25.95
C ALA A 214 4.52 14.77 -26.51
N ASP A 215 4.37 14.68 -27.83
CA ASP A 215 3.18 14.09 -28.47
C ASP A 215 2.99 12.62 -28.05
N ALA A 216 4.05 11.82 -28.09
CA ALA A 216 4.00 10.41 -27.67
C ALA A 216 3.61 10.25 -26.19
N VAL A 217 4.17 11.10 -25.32
CA VAL A 217 3.81 11.13 -23.88
C VAL A 217 2.35 11.49 -23.69
N VAL A 218 1.83 12.49 -24.41
CA VAL A 218 0.42 12.90 -24.33
C VAL A 218 -0.49 11.76 -24.76
N ARG A 219 -0.20 11.10 -25.89
CA ARG A 219 -0.99 9.96 -26.39
C ARG A 219 -1.02 8.80 -25.42
N ALA A 220 0.14 8.39 -24.90
CA ALA A 220 0.22 7.32 -23.91
C ALA A 220 -0.53 7.68 -22.61
N SER A 221 -0.38 8.92 -22.14
CA SER A 221 -1.09 9.41 -20.95
C SER A 221 -2.61 9.43 -21.16
N GLN A 222 -3.07 9.85 -22.34
CA GLN A 222 -4.49 9.82 -22.70
C GLN A 222 -5.04 8.39 -22.74
N ALA A 223 -4.29 7.44 -23.31
CA ALA A 223 -4.70 6.04 -23.31
C ALA A 223 -4.82 5.48 -21.90
N ILE A 224 -3.82 5.72 -21.03
CA ILE A 224 -3.88 5.31 -19.62
C ILE A 224 -5.09 5.94 -18.91
N ALA A 225 -5.43 7.19 -19.22
CA ALA A 225 -6.53 7.89 -18.59
C ALA A 225 -7.93 7.43 -19.04
N HIS A 226 -8.07 6.80 -20.23
CA HIS A 226 -9.37 6.45 -20.83
C HIS A 226 -9.58 4.95 -21.06
N ASP A 227 -8.53 4.13 -21.08
CA ASP A 227 -8.65 2.68 -21.16
C ASP A 227 -8.97 2.10 -19.78
N GLU A 228 -10.12 1.42 -19.66
CA GLU A 228 -10.61 0.85 -18.40
C GLU A 228 -9.65 -0.20 -17.81
N TYR A 229 -9.05 -1.03 -18.67
CA TYR A 229 -8.09 -2.05 -18.25
C TYR A 229 -6.84 -1.40 -17.64
N LEU A 230 -6.28 -0.38 -18.33
CA LEU A 230 -5.12 0.35 -17.85
C LEU A 230 -5.42 1.04 -16.51
N ARG A 231 -6.56 1.74 -16.39
CA ARG A 231 -6.97 2.40 -15.14
C ARG A 231 -7.19 1.42 -13.99
N ALA A 232 -7.64 0.20 -14.27
CA ALA A 232 -7.87 -0.79 -13.22
C ALA A 232 -6.54 -1.34 -12.66
N ARG A 233 -5.51 -1.47 -13.50
CA ARG A 233 -4.21 -2.07 -13.14
C ARG A 233 -3.13 -1.08 -12.75
N LEU A 234 -3.23 0.16 -13.21
CA LEU A 234 -2.26 1.20 -12.93
C LEU A 234 -2.79 2.16 -11.86
N ASP A 235 -1.96 2.44 -10.85
CA ASP A 235 -2.33 3.31 -9.73
C ASP A 235 -1.72 4.70 -9.86
N ALA A 236 -0.42 4.83 -9.61
CA ALA A 236 0.36 6.03 -9.92
C ALA A 236 1.27 5.73 -11.11
N VAL A 237 1.24 6.58 -12.14
CA VAL A 237 1.98 6.36 -13.38
C VAL A 237 2.74 7.61 -13.78
N GLU A 238 4.00 7.42 -14.18
CA GLU A 238 4.74 8.42 -14.93
C GLU A 238 5.08 7.85 -16.31
N VAL A 239 4.81 8.64 -17.35
CA VAL A 239 5.22 8.33 -18.72
C VAL A 239 6.47 9.13 -19.02
N VAL A 240 7.57 8.43 -19.32
CA VAL A 240 8.89 9.03 -19.49
C VAL A 240 9.44 8.66 -20.86
N PRO A 241 9.71 9.64 -21.75
CA PRO A 241 10.45 9.37 -22.97
C PRO A 241 11.93 9.18 -22.62
N VAL A 242 12.52 8.09 -23.09
CA VAL A 242 13.95 7.77 -22.95
C VAL A 242 14.56 7.61 -24.33
N ARG A 243 15.84 7.93 -24.47
CA ARG A 243 16.56 7.67 -25.74
C ARG A 243 17.08 6.25 -25.72
N ASP A 244 16.92 5.55 -26.84
CA ASP A 244 17.68 4.31 -27.08
C ASP A 244 19.17 4.60 -26.91
N ILE A 245 19.90 3.70 -26.24
CA ILE A 245 21.36 3.78 -26.13
C ILE A 245 21.99 3.48 -27.49
#